data_AF-A0A3S9XJU5-F1
#
_entry.id   AF-A0A3S9XJU5-F1
#
_cell.length_a   1.000
_cell.length_b   1.000
_cell.length_c   1.000
_cell.angle_alpha   90.00
_cell.angle_beta   90.00
_cell.angle_gamma   90.00
#
_symmetry.space_group_name_H-M   'P 1'
#
loop_
_entity.id
_entity.type
_entity.pdbx_description
1 polymer ?
#
loop_
_entity_poly.entity_id
_entity_poly.type
_entity_poly.pdbx_seq_one_letter_code
_entity_poly.pdbx_strand_id
1 'polypeptide(L)' 'FIDLCILMGCDYTDSIRGIGPKKSIELLRNHRCIEAILQNIDKDKYPPPENWNYEGARELFEKPEVTDPETIE' A
#
# COMPACT_ATOMS: atom_id res chain seq x y z
N PHE A 1 -1.12 3.56 8.07
CA PHE A 1 -2.40 2.83 7.87
C PHE A 1 -2.64 2.57 6.39
N ILE A 2 -2.55 3.59 5.52
CA ILE A 2 -2.69 3.44 4.07
C ILE A 2 -1.78 2.33 3.50
N ASP A 3 -0.50 2.32 3.88
CA ASP A 3 0.43 1.24 3.49
C ASP A 3 -0.05 -0.15 3.89
N LEU A 4 -0.73 -0.29 5.02
CA LEU A 4 -1.31 -1.58 5.41
C LEU A 4 -2.41 -1.99 4.42
N CYS A 5 -3.29 -1.07 4.04
CA CYS A 5 -4.37 -1.32 3.09
C CYS A 5 -3.82 -1.72 1.72
N ILE A 6 -2.82 -1.00 1.21
CA ILE A 6 -2.18 -1.31 -0.07
C ILE A 6 -1.53 -2.71 -0.01
N LEU A 7 -0.82 -3.04 1.07
CA LEU A 7 -0.19 -4.36 1.25
C LEU A 7 -1.20 -5.50 1.42
N MET A 8 -2.42 -5.23 1.88
CA MET A 8 -3.49 -6.23 1.97
C MET A 8 -4.25 -6.41 0.65
N GLY A 9 -4.03 -5.50 -0.31
CA GLY A 9 -4.79 -5.39 -1.54
C GLY A 9 -5.84 -4.28 -1.46
N CYS A 10 -5.83 -3.40 -2.45
CA CYS A 10 -6.86 -2.39 -2.70
C CYS A 10 -7.18 -2.34 -4.19
N ASP A 11 -8.17 -1.53 -4.58
CA ASP A 11 -8.64 -1.47 -5.97
C ASP A 11 -7.77 -0.59 -6.88
N TYR A 12 -6.78 0.14 -6.32
CA TYR A 12 -6.03 1.17 -7.05
C TYR A 12 -4.67 0.70 -7.57
N THR A 13 -4.17 -0.45 -7.13
CA THR A 13 -2.89 -1.02 -7.55
C THR A 13 -2.83 -2.50 -7.20
N ASP A 14 -1.93 -3.25 -7.85
CA ASP A 14 -1.62 -4.64 -7.48
C ASP A 14 -1.09 -4.77 -6.05
N SER A 15 -0.94 -6.00 -5.57
CA SER A 15 -0.34 -6.32 -4.27
C SER A 15 0.74 -7.40 -4.40
N ILE A 16 1.60 -7.53 -3.38
CA ILE A 16 2.67 -8.53 -3.38
C ILE A 16 2.07 -9.91 -3.14
N ARG A 17 2.17 -10.80 -4.13
CA ARG A 17 1.65 -12.16 -4.05
C ARG A 17 2.21 -12.91 -2.83
N GLY A 18 1.32 -13.53 -2.05
CA GLY A 18 1.70 -14.30 -0.86
C GLY A 18 1.87 -13.48 0.42
N ILE A 19 1.69 -12.15 0.36
CA ILE A 19 1.58 -11.28 1.52
C ILE A 19 0.09 -10.98 1.75
N GLY A 20 -0.47 -11.56 2.81
CA GLY A 20 -1.83 -11.29 3.26
C GLY A 20 -1.88 -10.58 4.62
N PRO A 21 -3.08 -10.36 5.21
CA PRO A 21 -3.27 -9.46 6.35
C PRO A 21 -2.31 -9.65 7.52
N LYS A 22 -2.10 -10.90 7.94
CA LYS A 22 -1.18 -11.23 9.05
C LYS A 22 0.25 -10.78 8.76
N LYS A 23 0.74 -11.04 7.54
CA LYS A 23 2.10 -10.72 7.13
C LYS A 23 2.27 -9.22 6.89
N SER A 24 1.27 -8.57 6.29
CA SER A 24 1.26 -7.12 6.09
C SER A 24 1.39 -6.36 7.43
N ILE A 25 0.67 -6.79 8.47
CA ILE A 25 0.78 -6.19 9.81
C ILE A 25 2.18 -6.40 10.42
N GLU A 26 2.74 -7.60 10.31
CA GLU A 26 4.10 -7.92 10.82
C GLU A 26 5.16 -7.05 10.14
N LEU A 27 5.14 -7.01 8.81
CA LEU A 27 6.08 -6.22 8.00
C LEU A 27 5.97 -4.73 8.32
N LEU A 28 4.75 -4.19 8.41
CA LEU A 28 4.56 -2.77 8.68
C LEU A 28 4.95 -2.38 10.12
N ARG A 29 4.78 -3.29 11.09
CA ARG A 29 5.28 -3.06 12.47
C ARG A 29 6.80 -2.98 12.52
N ASN A 30 7.49 -3.83 11.75
CA ASN A 30 8.95 -3.91 11.74
C ASN A 30 9.59 -2.80 10.90
N HIS A 31 9.00 -2.44 9.76
CA HIS A 31 9.64 -1.59 8.74
C HIS A 31 8.93 -0.25 8.51
N ARG A 32 7.74 -0.04 9.08
CA ARG A 32 6.96 1.23 9.08
C ARG A 32 6.32 1.64 7.75
N CYS A 33 6.95 1.42 6.60
CA CYS A 33 6.41 1.80 5.29
C CYS A 33 6.77 0.79 4.18
N ILE A 34 6.09 0.87 3.04
CA ILE A 34 6.28 -0.04 1.89
C ILE A 34 7.72 0.01 1.34
N GLU A 35 8.34 1.19 1.27
CA GLU A 35 9.69 1.39 0.78
C GLU A 35 10.71 0.58 1.60
N ALA A 36 10.62 0.71 2.92
CA ALA A 36 11.48 -0.01 3.85
C ALA A 36 11.21 -1.52 3.81
N ILE A 37 9.96 -1.94 3.60
CA ILE A 37 9.60 -3.35 3.38
C ILE A 37 10.30 -3.85 2.11
N LEU A 38 10.18 -3.15 0.99
CA LEU A 38 10.80 -3.54 -0.28
C LEU A 38 12.33 -3.66 -0.23
N GLN A 39 12.98 -2.94 0.69
CA GLN A 39 14.42 -3.05 0.93
C GLN A 39 14.79 -4.28 1.78
N ASN A 40 13.87 -4.81 2.59
CA ASN A 40 14.16 -5.83 3.61
C ASN A 40 13.45 -7.18 3.40
N ILE A 41 12.53 -7.29 2.44
CA ILE A 41 11.87 -8.56 2.11
C ILE A 41 12.73 -9.43 1.19
N ASP A 42 12.52 -10.74 1.32
CA ASP A 42 12.97 -11.74 0.34
C ASP A 42 12.14 -11.60 -0.95
N LYS A 43 12.75 -11.00 -1.99
CA LYS A 43 12.10 -10.75 -3.28
C LYS A 43 11.95 -11.99 -4.15
N ASP A 44 12.71 -13.05 -3.90
CA ASP A 44 12.55 -14.31 -4.62
C ASP A 44 11.27 -15.02 -4.14
N LYS A 45 10.99 -14.93 -2.83
CA LYS A 45 9.79 -15.46 -2.23
C LYS A 45 8.55 -14.57 -2.39
N TYR A 46 8.74 -13.25 -2.29
CA TYR A 46 7.68 -12.25 -2.34
C TYR A 46 7.99 -11.20 -3.42
N PRO A 47 7.95 -11.59 -4.71
CA PRO A 47 8.26 -10.67 -5.79
C PRO A 47 7.19 -9.56 -5.84
N PRO A 48 7.59 -8.28 -5.77
CA PRO A 48 6.67 -7.17 -5.98
C PRO A 48 6.15 -7.16 -7.43
N PRO A 49 4.95 -6.61 -7.69
CA PRO A 49 4.45 -6.42 -9.04
C PRO A 49 5.42 -5.61 -9.91
N GLU A 50 5.42 -5.88 -11.21
CA GLU A 50 6.19 -5.08 -12.17
C GLU A 50 5.61 -3.66 -12.26
N ASN A 51 6.45 -2.63 -12.24
CA ASN A 51 6.03 -1.22 -12.26
C ASN A 51 4.98 -0.88 -11.19
N TRP A 52 5.10 -1.46 -9.99
CA TRP A 52 4.12 -1.31 -8.92
C TRP A 52 3.94 0.15 -8.45
N ASN A 53 2.82 0.77 -8.83
CA ASN A 53 2.49 2.17 -8.49
C ASN A 53 1.78 2.30 -7.13
N TYR A 54 2.40 1.80 -6.06
CA TYR A 54 1.85 1.96 -4.71
C TYR A 54 1.90 3.42 -4.23
N GLU A 55 2.83 4.24 -4.72
CA GLU A 55 2.91 5.66 -4.39
C GLU A 55 1.69 6.43 -4.92
N GLY A 56 1.27 6.18 -6.16
CA GLY A 56 0.04 6.77 -6.72
C GLY A 56 -1.22 6.33 -5.97
N ALA A 57 -1.30 5.07 -5.55
CA ALA A 57 -2.40 4.61 -4.70
C ALA A 57 -2.37 5.30 -3.33
N ARG A 58 -1.19 5.49 -2.74
CA ARG A 58 -1.02 6.22 -1.47
C ARG A 58 -1.49 7.67 -1.60
N GLU A 59 -1.07 8.36 -2.67
CA GLU A 59 -1.50 9.72 -2.94
C GLU A 59 -3.03 9.82 -3.11
N LEU A 60 -3.63 8.88 -3.84
CA LEU A 60 -5.10 8.85 -4.01
C LEU A 60 -5.85 8.67 -2.69
N PHE A 61 -5.30 7.89 -1.74
CA PHE A 61 -5.87 7.78 -0.40
C PHE A 61 -5.65 9.02 0.48
N GLU A 62 -4.51 9.70 0.35
CA GLU A 62 -4.18 10.87 1.17
C GLU A 62 -4.84 12.16 0.66
N LYS A 63 -4.93 12.30 -0.66
CA LYS A 63 -5.47 13.47 -1.36
C LYS A 63 -6.48 13.05 -2.42
N PRO A 64 -7.59 12.40 -2.02
CA PRO A 64 -8.65 12.10 -2.96
C PRO A 64 -9.25 13.40 -3.50
N GLU A 65 -9.70 13.38 -4.75
CA GLU A 65 -10.56 14.42 -5.28
C GLU A 65 -11.90 14.36 -4.53
N VAL A 66 -12.17 15.38 -3.71
CA VAL A 66 -13.39 15.50 -2.91
C VAL A 66 -13.98 16.88 -3.11
N THR A 67 -15.31 16.95 -3.13
CA THR A 67 -16.02 18.22 -3.18
C THR A 67 -15.84 19.00 -1.88
N ASP A 68 -15.70 20.32 -1.97
CA ASP A 68 -15.64 21.19 -0.82
C ASP A 68 -16.96 21.07 -0.01
N PRO A 69 -16.91 20.64 1.26
CA PRO A 69 -18.11 20.46 2.07
C PRO A 69 -18.91 21.76 2.26
N GLU A 70 -18.29 22.93 2.17
CA GLU A 70 -19.01 24.22 2.26
C GLU A 70 -19.85 24.52 1.02
N THR A 71 -19.59 23.84 -0.10
CA THR A 71 -20.32 24.00 -1.36
C THR A 71 -21.49 23.03 -1.52
N ILE A 72 -21.71 22.15 -0.53
CA ILE A 72 -22.80 21.17 -0.50
C ILE A 72 -23.96 21.73 0.34
N GLU A 73 -25.18 21.78 -0.24
CA GLU A 73 -26.44 22.10 0.45
C GLU A 73 -27.02 20.94 1.26
#